data_AF-A0A1E1XKS1-F1
#
_entry.id   AF-A0A1E1XKS1-F1
#
_cell.length_a   1.000
_cell.length_b   1.000
_cell.length_c   1.000
_cell.angle_alpha   90.00
_cell.angle_beta   90.00
_cell.angle_gamma   90.00
#
_symmetry.space_group_name_H-M   'P 1'
#
loop_
_entity.id
_entity.type
_entity.pdbx_description
1 polymer ?
#
loop_
_entity_poly.entity_id
_entity_poly.type
_entity_poly.pdbx_seq_one_letter_code
_entity_poly.pdbx_strand_id
1 'polypeptide(L)'
;NPINQELEIDGQPVRRTNKLRILGMWLQEKGKRDHTIQLLEHSTKQICRMLSRITNKRKGVKERDALRITSALIIPRMTYALPYLQPNKGEKNRMETCIRKAYKQALGVMTCASTEKLMNMGVYGTYEEHSETMLRFQMERLERTAAGRALLVKLGYPAEDEGGDKTDIDSQIRSTFLVKPVPRNMDPKNHEGRRAARSLELDRFLKKKQMVLYVDASKYRTKENARAVAVVNANGKIVTGASVRTRTTQAAEEIAIALALTEANRQGLSYWIATDSQAAARAYRDGRIGRKAASILFEQKQHRHGSNNTNIQHTIIWVPDDWG
;
A
#
# COMPACT_ATOMS: atom_id res chain seq x y z
N ASN A 1 45.74 0.78 6.58
CA ASN A 1 46.07 1.31 5.24
C ASN A 1 44.93 1.03 4.28
N PRO A 2 44.17 2.04 3.82
CA PRO A 2 43.21 1.80 2.75
C PRO A 2 44.00 1.52 1.46
N ILE A 3 43.66 0.40 0.82
CA ILE A 3 44.29 -0.08 -0.41
C ILE A 3 44.02 0.94 -1.53
N ASN A 4 45.06 1.66 -1.96
CA ASN A 4 45.04 2.45 -3.18
C ASN A 4 45.15 1.50 -4.37
N GLN A 5 44.06 0.81 -4.69
CA GLN A 5 43.91 0.13 -5.97
C GLN A 5 43.42 1.17 -6.98
N GLU A 6 44.26 1.44 -7.97
CA GLU A 6 43.88 2.12 -9.21
C GLU A 6 43.04 1.12 -10.02
N LEU A 7 41.76 1.44 -10.20
CA LEU A 7 40.84 0.65 -11.00
C LEU A 7 40.93 1.17 -12.43
N GLU A 8 41.21 0.29 -13.38
CA GLU A 8 41.18 0.60 -14.81
C GLU A 8 40.00 -0.11 -15.46
N ILE A 9 39.28 0.59 -16.33
CA ILE A 9 38.25 0.01 -17.20
C ILE A 9 38.70 0.31 -18.63
N ASP A 10 38.87 -0.72 -19.45
CA ASP A 10 39.35 -0.63 -20.84
C ASP A 10 40.63 0.21 -21.02
N GLY A 11 41.57 0.09 -20.09
CA GLY A 11 42.86 0.81 -20.12
C GLY A 11 42.78 2.29 -19.77
N GLN A 12 41.63 2.77 -19.28
CA GLN A 12 41.50 4.13 -18.72
C GLN A 12 41.43 4.08 -17.19
N PRO A 13 42.23 4.90 -16.48
CA PRO A 13 42.17 4.98 -15.03
C PRO A 13 40.83 5.59 -14.59
N VAL A 14 40.10 4.88 -13.74
CA VAL A 14 38.84 5.34 -13.16
C VAL A 14 39.16 6.47 -12.17
N ARG A 15 38.81 7.69 -12.55
CA ARG A 15 39.00 8.87 -11.70
C ARG A 15 38.22 8.70 -10.39
N ARG A 16 38.94 8.65 -9.26
CA ARG A 16 38.30 8.76 -7.94
C ARG A 16 37.67 10.16 -7.79
N THR A 17 36.35 10.18 -7.60
CA THR A 17 35.59 11.40 -7.34
C THR A 17 34.92 11.33 -5.99
N ASN A 18 35.00 12.41 -5.20
CA ASN A 18 34.38 12.50 -3.87
C ASN A 18 32.84 12.38 -3.90
N LYS A 19 32.24 12.73 -5.05
CA LYS A 19 30.80 12.66 -5.31
C LYS A 19 30.58 12.16 -6.74
N LEU A 20 29.69 11.20 -6.91
CA LEU A 20 29.31 10.64 -8.19
C LEU A 20 27.78 10.68 -8.33
N ARG A 21 27.28 11.00 -9.51
CA ARG A 21 25.84 10.99 -9.82
C ARG A 21 25.54 9.84 -10.77
N ILE A 22 24.74 8.87 -10.33
CA ILE A 22 24.29 7.73 -11.14
C ILE A 22 22.77 7.73 -11.15
N LEU A 23 22.16 7.81 -12.35
CA LEU A 23 20.70 7.77 -12.52
C LEU A 23 19.95 8.71 -11.54
N GLY A 24 20.48 9.91 -11.31
CA GLY A 24 19.88 10.88 -10.38
C GLY A 24 20.16 10.66 -8.90
N MET A 25 20.79 9.55 -8.51
CA MET A 25 21.27 9.28 -7.14
C MET A 25 22.69 9.83 -6.96
N TRP A 26 22.95 10.45 -5.80
CA TRP A 26 24.28 10.90 -5.43
C TRP A 26 24.95 9.90 -4.49
N LEU A 27 26.11 9.38 -4.91
CA LEU A 27 26.99 8.53 -4.13
C LEU A 27 28.19 9.35 -3.65
N GLN A 28 28.62 9.15 -2.41
CA GLN A 28 29.78 9.83 -1.83
C GLN A 28 30.79 8.79 -1.36
N GLU A 29 32.08 9.11 -1.49
CA GLU A 29 33.20 8.19 -1.23
C GLU A 29 33.14 7.48 0.14
N LYS A 30 32.73 8.20 1.20
CA LYS A 30 32.65 7.66 2.57
C LYS A 30 31.31 7.01 2.93
N GLY A 31 30.47 6.70 1.93
CA GLY A 31 29.10 6.21 2.15
C GLY A 31 28.20 7.20 2.90
N LYS A 32 28.63 8.46 3.03
CA LYS A 32 27.84 9.54 3.63
C LYS A 32 26.73 9.95 2.67
N ARG A 33 25.59 10.35 3.23
CA ARG A 33 24.38 10.73 2.47
C ARG A 33 24.03 12.21 2.67
N ASP A 34 24.94 12.97 3.28
CA ASP A 34 24.74 14.36 3.66
C ASP A 34 24.34 15.22 2.44
N HIS A 35 24.97 14.99 1.30
CA HIS A 35 24.68 15.78 0.10
C HIS A 35 23.25 15.56 -0.40
N THR A 36 22.81 14.29 -0.47
CA THR A 36 21.44 13.92 -0.88
C THR A 36 20.42 14.51 0.09
N ILE A 37 20.68 14.41 1.40
CA ILE A 37 19.79 14.94 2.44
C ILE A 37 19.67 16.46 2.36
N GLN A 38 20.80 17.17 2.21
CA GLN A 38 20.80 18.62 2.05
C GLN A 38 20.02 19.07 0.81
N LEU A 39 20.16 18.34 -0.31
CA LEU A 39 19.42 18.62 -1.53
C LEU A 39 17.91 18.45 -1.32
N LEU A 40 17.50 17.37 -0.63
CA LEU A 40 16.10 17.12 -0.30
C LEU A 40 15.54 18.16 0.68
N GLU A 41 16.30 18.57 1.69
CA GLU A 41 15.93 19.65 2.60
C GLU A 41 15.74 20.97 1.87
N HIS A 42 16.67 21.33 0.98
CA HIS A 42 16.59 22.54 0.17
C HIS A 42 15.35 22.52 -0.72
N SER A 43 15.14 21.41 -1.44
CA SER A 43 13.95 21.24 -2.29
C SER A 43 12.66 21.34 -1.47
N THR A 44 12.62 20.73 -0.27
CA THR A 44 11.45 20.81 0.62
C THR A 44 11.19 22.24 1.06
N LYS A 45 12.24 22.98 1.46
CA LYS A 45 12.11 24.41 1.85
C LYS A 45 11.54 25.25 0.70
N GLN A 46 12.00 25.03 -0.53
CA GLN A 46 11.46 25.72 -1.71
C GLN A 46 9.98 25.41 -1.93
N ILE A 47 9.58 24.15 -1.81
CA ILE A 47 8.19 23.71 -1.93
C ILE A 47 7.33 24.35 -0.82
N CYS A 48 7.79 24.37 0.43
CA CYS A 48 7.06 25.03 1.53
C CYS A 48 6.85 26.53 1.26
N ARG A 49 7.88 27.23 0.75
CA ARG A 49 7.76 28.65 0.36
C ARG A 49 6.78 28.85 -0.80
N MET A 50 6.73 27.93 -1.74
CA MET A 50 5.75 27.95 -2.82
C MET A 50 4.33 27.69 -2.27
N LEU A 51 4.15 26.69 -1.42
CA LEU A 51 2.89 26.35 -0.75
C LEU A 51 2.33 27.55 0.02
N SER A 52 3.15 28.20 0.86
CA SER A 52 2.75 29.41 1.59
C SER A 52 2.19 30.51 0.67
N ARG A 53 2.81 30.70 -0.50
CA ARG A 53 2.38 31.71 -1.47
C ARG A 53 1.06 31.37 -2.17
N ILE A 54 0.74 30.10 -2.35
CA ILE A 54 -0.50 29.67 -3.03
C ILE A 54 -1.67 29.51 -2.07
N THR A 55 -1.42 29.19 -0.80
CA THR A 55 -2.47 29.05 0.23
C THR A 55 -2.94 30.39 0.77
N ASN A 56 -2.06 31.39 0.89
CA ASN A 56 -2.38 32.69 1.49
C ASN A 56 -3.18 33.66 0.59
N LYS A 57 -3.57 33.26 -0.63
CA LYS A 57 -4.34 34.12 -1.54
C LYS A 57 -5.85 34.04 -1.22
N ARG A 58 -6.58 35.16 -1.35
CA ARG A 58 -8.05 35.23 -1.08
C ARG A 58 -8.91 34.27 -1.93
N LYS A 59 -8.40 33.81 -3.09
CA LYS A 59 -8.94 32.71 -3.92
C LYS A 59 -7.93 31.56 -4.07
N GLY A 60 -7.17 31.31 -3.02
CA GLY A 60 -6.05 30.37 -3.00
C GLY A 60 -6.48 28.92 -3.02
N VAL A 61 -5.47 28.04 -3.02
CA VAL A 61 -5.66 26.58 -3.04
C VAL A 61 -6.30 26.13 -1.73
N LYS A 62 -7.38 25.34 -1.82
CA LYS A 62 -8.06 24.76 -0.65
C LYS A 62 -7.15 23.76 0.06
N GLU A 63 -7.37 23.56 1.36
CA GLU A 63 -6.58 22.67 2.22
C GLU A 63 -6.37 21.27 1.60
N ARG A 64 -7.45 20.65 1.11
CA ARG A 64 -7.39 19.33 0.46
C ARG A 64 -6.43 19.30 -0.73
N ASP A 65 -6.43 20.34 -1.54
CA ASP A 65 -5.59 20.43 -2.72
C ASP A 65 -4.15 20.80 -2.33
N ALA A 66 -3.94 21.61 -1.30
CA ALA A 66 -2.63 21.90 -0.74
C ALA A 66 -1.96 20.63 -0.20
N LEU A 67 -2.70 19.79 0.53
CA LEU A 67 -2.23 18.48 1.00
C LEU A 67 -1.86 17.56 -0.16
N ARG A 68 -2.68 17.52 -1.22
CA ARG A 68 -2.39 16.73 -2.43
C ARG A 68 -1.10 17.20 -3.09
N ILE A 69 -0.94 18.50 -3.33
CA ILE A 69 0.27 19.09 -3.92
C ILE A 69 1.50 18.75 -3.06
N THR A 70 1.39 18.91 -1.75
CA THR A 70 2.47 18.59 -0.80
C THR A 70 2.90 17.14 -0.93
N SER A 71 1.93 16.22 -0.89
CA SER A 71 2.22 14.79 -1.01
C SER A 71 2.83 14.43 -2.37
N ALA A 72 2.36 15.04 -3.45
CA ALA A 72 2.82 14.77 -4.82
C ALA A 72 4.22 15.31 -5.11
N LEU A 73 4.63 16.40 -4.46
CA LEU A 73 5.93 17.04 -4.72
C LEU A 73 7.04 16.58 -3.77
N ILE A 74 6.71 16.22 -2.54
CA ILE A 74 7.71 15.93 -1.50
C ILE A 74 7.97 14.44 -1.40
N ILE A 75 6.92 13.62 -1.34
CA ILE A 75 7.07 12.17 -1.12
C ILE A 75 7.89 11.52 -2.25
N PRO A 76 7.62 11.74 -3.55
CA PRO A 76 8.40 11.12 -4.61
C PRO A 76 9.88 11.51 -4.59
N ARG A 77 10.20 12.76 -4.24
CA ARG A 77 11.60 13.21 -4.15
C ARG A 77 12.35 12.49 -3.03
N MET A 78 11.70 12.31 -1.88
CA MET A 78 12.30 11.59 -0.75
C MET A 78 12.42 10.09 -1.01
N THR A 79 11.39 9.47 -1.60
CA THR A 79 11.36 8.01 -1.80
C THR A 79 12.12 7.54 -3.03
N TYR A 80 12.51 8.43 -3.94
CA TYR A 80 13.20 8.03 -5.19
C TYR A 80 14.55 7.35 -4.94
N ALA A 81 15.46 8.01 -4.21
CA ALA A 81 16.83 7.55 -4.05
C ALA A 81 17.12 7.03 -2.64
N LEU A 82 16.54 7.69 -1.63
CA LEU A 82 16.95 7.52 -0.25
C LEU A 82 16.69 6.11 0.32
N PRO A 83 15.59 5.40 -0.01
CA PRO A 83 15.36 4.04 0.48
C PRO A 83 16.48 3.06 0.10
N TYR A 84 17.01 3.17 -1.12
CA TYR A 84 18.11 2.31 -1.60
C TYR A 84 19.44 2.61 -0.93
N LEU A 85 19.62 3.82 -0.42
CA LEU A 85 20.83 4.19 0.29
C LEU A 85 20.85 3.66 1.73
N GLN A 86 19.74 3.15 2.28
CA GLN A 86 19.64 2.69 3.67
C GLN A 86 20.07 3.77 4.69
N PRO A 87 19.25 4.82 4.88
CA PRO A 87 19.58 5.93 5.77
C PRO A 87 19.56 5.50 7.24
N ASN A 88 20.43 6.10 8.05
CA ASN A 88 20.45 5.88 9.50
C ASN A 88 19.24 6.53 10.20
N LYS A 89 19.01 6.21 11.47
CA LYS A 89 17.88 6.74 12.26
C LYS A 89 17.85 8.28 12.31
N GLY A 90 19.00 8.93 12.44
CA GLY A 90 19.10 10.39 12.45
C GLY A 90 18.70 11.02 11.11
N GLU A 91 19.11 10.41 10.00
CA GLU A 91 18.77 10.82 8.64
C GLU A 91 17.26 10.62 8.36
N LYS A 92 16.69 9.48 8.78
CA LYS A 92 15.23 9.24 8.74
C LYS A 92 14.47 10.33 9.50
N ASN A 93 14.89 10.66 10.72
CA ASN A 93 14.27 11.72 11.53
C ASN A 93 14.35 13.11 10.88
N ARG A 94 15.43 13.42 10.15
CA ARG A 94 15.52 14.66 9.36
C ARG A 94 14.48 14.70 8.24
N MET A 95 14.28 13.59 7.53
CA MET A 95 13.25 13.49 6.49
C MET A 95 11.84 13.60 7.06
N GLU A 96 11.57 12.95 8.18
CA GLU A 96 10.28 13.10 8.87
C GLU A 96 10.04 14.53 9.31
N THR A 97 11.07 15.23 9.77
CA THR A 97 10.98 16.66 10.11
C THR A 97 10.61 17.50 8.88
N CYS A 98 11.16 17.18 7.71
CA CYS A 98 10.83 17.83 6.44
C CYS A 98 9.36 17.58 6.04
N ILE A 99 8.91 16.32 6.11
CA ILE A 99 7.52 15.93 5.86
C ILE A 99 6.59 16.71 6.81
N ARG A 100 6.85 16.67 8.13
CA ARG A 100 6.06 17.37 9.14
C ARG A 100 5.96 18.87 8.88
N LYS A 101 7.07 19.53 8.58
CA LYS A 101 7.09 20.97 8.28
C LYS A 101 6.23 21.30 7.07
N ALA A 102 6.28 20.47 6.03
CA ALA A 102 5.48 20.70 4.83
C ALA A 102 3.99 20.48 5.05
N TYR A 103 3.59 19.43 5.77
CA TYR A 103 2.18 19.20 6.09
C TYR A 103 1.62 20.25 7.05
N LYS A 104 2.40 20.70 8.05
CA LYS A 104 2.01 21.85 8.90
C LYS A 104 1.76 23.11 8.06
N GLN A 105 2.65 23.39 7.10
CA GLN A 105 2.50 24.53 6.20
C GLN A 105 1.26 24.41 5.32
N ALA A 106 0.97 23.22 4.79
CA ALA A 106 -0.20 22.97 3.95
C ALA A 106 -1.53 23.12 4.71
N LEU A 107 -1.55 22.75 5.99
CA LEU A 107 -2.69 22.90 6.89
C LEU A 107 -2.82 24.33 7.47
N GLY A 108 -1.84 25.21 7.25
CA GLY A 108 -1.80 26.54 7.85
C GLY A 108 -1.56 26.53 9.37
N VAL A 109 -1.07 25.42 9.93
CA VAL A 109 -0.84 25.27 11.37
C VAL A 109 0.55 25.80 11.73
N MET A 110 0.65 26.42 12.91
CA MET A 110 1.93 26.92 13.42
C MET A 110 3.00 25.82 13.50
N THR A 111 4.25 26.19 13.24
CA THR A 111 5.40 25.26 13.28
C THR A 111 5.59 24.63 14.65
N CYS A 112 5.26 25.34 15.74
CA CYS A 112 5.33 24.88 17.13
C CYS A 112 4.21 23.92 17.55
N ALA A 113 3.18 23.70 16.72
CA ALA A 113 2.06 22.84 17.10
C ALA A 113 2.49 21.39 17.40
N SER A 114 1.78 20.73 18.32
CA SER A 114 2.10 19.35 18.75
C SER A 114 2.21 18.40 17.56
N THR A 115 3.36 17.73 17.46
CA THR A 115 3.63 16.76 16.40
C THR A 115 2.86 15.47 16.61
N GLU A 116 2.60 15.10 17.86
CA GLU A 116 1.78 13.94 18.20
C GLU A 116 0.34 14.13 17.79
N LYS A 117 -0.26 15.30 18.11
CA LYS A 117 -1.63 15.62 17.69
C LYS A 117 -1.75 15.61 16.16
N LEU A 118 -0.76 16.16 15.47
CA LEU A 118 -0.71 16.16 14.01
C LEU A 118 -0.59 14.75 13.42
N MET A 119 0.26 13.89 14.00
CA MET A 119 0.32 12.49 13.59
C MET A 119 -1.03 11.82 13.83
N ASN A 120 -1.65 12.01 15.00
CA ASN A 120 -2.94 11.41 15.36
C ASN A 120 -4.09 11.76 14.41
N MET A 121 -4.03 12.91 13.73
CA MET A 121 -4.99 13.25 12.68
C MET A 121 -4.88 12.35 11.44
N GLY A 122 -3.80 11.59 11.26
CA GLY A 122 -3.64 10.61 10.17
C GLY A 122 -3.48 11.24 8.78
N VAL A 123 -3.13 12.53 8.71
CA VAL A 123 -3.09 13.30 7.45
C VAL A 123 -1.90 12.90 6.56
N TYR A 124 -0.79 12.44 7.15
CA TYR A 124 0.41 11.99 6.43
C TYR A 124 1.05 10.75 7.05
N GLY A 125 1.82 10.04 6.23
CA GLY A 125 2.61 8.87 6.63
C GLY A 125 4.02 9.24 7.08
N THR A 126 4.64 8.36 7.86
CA THR A 126 6.05 8.52 8.25
C THR A 126 6.97 8.32 7.05
N TYR A 127 8.23 8.74 7.17
CA TYR A 127 9.19 8.49 6.10
C TYR A 127 9.38 6.98 5.87
N GLU A 128 9.40 6.20 6.96
CA GLU A 128 9.57 4.75 6.91
C GLU A 128 8.43 4.09 6.13
N GLU A 129 7.17 4.41 6.44
CA GLU A 129 6.01 3.90 5.70
C GLU A 129 6.06 4.23 4.21
N HIS A 130 6.45 5.46 3.87
CA HIS A 130 6.59 5.90 2.49
C HIS A 130 7.72 5.14 1.78
N SER A 131 8.83 4.87 2.48
CA SER A 131 9.96 4.10 1.95
C SER A 131 9.61 2.63 1.74
N GLU A 132 8.95 1.98 2.70
CA GLU A 132 8.49 0.60 2.61
C GLU A 132 7.45 0.43 1.51
N THR A 133 6.50 1.37 1.42
CA THR A 133 5.49 1.36 0.36
C THR A 133 6.13 1.47 -1.02
N MET A 134 7.12 2.35 -1.18
CA MET A 134 7.84 2.50 -2.44
C MET A 134 8.63 1.24 -2.78
N LEU A 135 9.40 0.68 -1.84
CA LEU A 135 10.18 -0.54 -2.05
C LEU A 135 9.27 -1.71 -2.41
N ARG A 136 8.14 -1.89 -1.72
CA ARG A 136 7.14 -2.91 -2.06
C ARG A 136 6.61 -2.74 -3.47
N PHE A 137 6.24 -1.54 -3.90
CA PHE A 137 5.79 -1.30 -5.27
C PHE A 137 6.87 -1.65 -6.30
N GLN A 138 8.15 -1.44 -5.98
CA GLN A 138 9.25 -1.79 -6.85
C GLN A 138 9.46 -3.30 -6.93
N MET A 139 9.32 -4.01 -5.81
CA MET A 139 9.34 -5.47 -5.75
C MET A 139 8.17 -6.05 -6.57
N GLU A 140 6.95 -5.59 -6.32
CA GLU A 140 5.75 -5.97 -7.09
C GLU A 140 5.93 -5.71 -8.59
N ARG A 141 6.58 -4.60 -8.96
CA ARG A 141 6.88 -4.31 -10.37
C ARG A 141 7.88 -5.29 -10.96
N LEU A 142 8.92 -5.66 -10.24
CA LEU A 142 9.93 -6.62 -10.71
C LEU A 142 9.33 -8.02 -10.85
N GLU A 143 8.48 -8.43 -9.90
CA GLU A 143 7.76 -9.71 -9.92
C GLU A 143 6.91 -9.91 -11.18
N ARG A 144 6.42 -8.82 -11.79
CA ARG A 144 5.63 -8.89 -13.03
C ARG A 144 6.42 -9.47 -14.22
N THR A 145 7.73 -9.31 -14.24
CA THR A 145 8.56 -9.68 -15.41
C THR A 145 9.42 -10.90 -15.12
N ALA A 146 9.63 -11.77 -16.12
CA ALA A 146 10.51 -12.93 -15.96
C ALA A 146 11.95 -12.52 -15.59
N ALA A 147 12.48 -11.49 -16.25
CA ALA A 147 13.80 -10.94 -15.93
C ALA A 147 13.86 -10.33 -14.52
N GLY A 148 12.81 -9.62 -14.09
CA GLY A 148 12.72 -9.06 -12.74
C GLY A 148 12.62 -10.12 -11.65
N ARG A 149 11.87 -11.21 -11.87
CA ARG A 149 11.85 -12.37 -10.97
C ARG A 149 13.24 -13.02 -10.87
N ALA A 150 13.90 -13.26 -12.01
CA ALA A 150 15.27 -13.79 -12.03
C ALA A 150 16.24 -12.88 -11.25
N LEU A 151 16.09 -11.55 -11.37
CA LEU A 151 16.86 -10.59 -10.60
C LEU A 151 16.57 -10.67 -9.10
N LEU A 152 15.31 -10.80 -8.69
CA LEU A 152 14.93 -10.93 -7.27
C LEU A 152 15.53 -12.19 -6.64
N VAL A 153 15.48 -13.33 -7.35
CA VAL A 153 16.14 -14.58 -6.93
C VAL A 153 17.64 -14.35 -6.78
N LYS A 154 18.28 -13.68 -7.74
CA LYS A 154 19.72 -13.37 -7.70
C LYS A 154 20.09 -12.45 -6.52
N LEU A 155 19.20 -11.53 -6.15
CA LEU A 155 19.37 -10.62 -5.01
C LEU A 155 19.04 -11.29 -3.66
N GLY A 156 18.63 -12.56 -3.65
CA GLY A 156 18.28 -13.31 -2.44
C GLY A 156 16.91 -12.97 -1.87
N TYR A 157 16.04 -12.30 -2.63
CA TYR A 157 14.64 -12.11 -2.24
C TYR A 157 13.83 -13.35 -2.61
N PRO A 158 12.83 -13.74 -1.78
CA PRO A 158 11.91 -14.80 -2.14
C PRO A 158 11.02 -14.29 -3.29
N ALA A 159 11.43 -14.54 -4.53
CA ALA A 159 10.56 -14.34 -5.67
C ALA A 159 9.56 -15.51 -5.67
N GLU A 160 8.29 -15.23 -5.39
CA GLU A 160 7.26 -16.26 -5.50
C GLU A 160 7.11 -16.66 -6.97
N ASP A 161 7.36 -17.94 -7.29
CA ASP A 161 7.13 -18.49 -8.64
C ASP A 161 5.66 -18.33 -9.10
N GLU A 162 4.73 -18.11 -8.18
CA GLU A 162 3.30 -17.88 -8.45
C GLU A 162 2.90 -16.39 -8.46
N GLY A 163 3.84 -15.46 -8.27
CA GLY A 163 3.62 -14.00 -8.30
C GLY A 163 3.17 -13.43 -9.67
N GLY A 164 3.03 -14.29 -10.68
CA GLY A 164 2.68 -13.91 -12.06
C GLY A 164 1.19 -13.95 -12.42
N ASP A 165 0.33 -14.55 -11.59
CA ASP A 165 -1.07 -14.80 -11.97
C ASP A 165 -2.04 -13.71 -11.54
N LYS A 166 -1.58 -12.45 -11.50
CA LYS A 166 -2.51 -11.31 -11.34
C LYS A 166 -3.14 -10.99 -12.69
N THR A 167 -4.43 -11.29 -12.82
CA THR A 167 -5.24 -10.88 -13.96
C THR A 167 -6.05 -9.64 -13.63
N ASP A 168 -6.31 -8.82 -14.64
CA ASP A 168 -7.23 -7.70 -14.53
C ASP A 168 -8.67 -8.24 -14.36
N ILE A 169 -9.44 -7.60 -13.48
CA ILE A 169 -10.86 -7.90 -13.28
C ILE A 169 -11.64 -7.31 -14.47
N ASP A 170 -12.57 -8.09 -15.01
CA ASP A 170 -13.50 -7.64 -16.05
C ASP A 170 -14.25 -6.36 -15.63
N SER A 171 -14.37 -5.39 -16.54
CA SER A 171 -14.94 -4.08 -16.25
C SER A 171 -16.38 -4.12 -15.73
N GLN A 172 -17.19 -5.06 -16.22
CA GLN A 172 -18.58 -5.21 -15.75
C GLN A 172 -18.60 -5.70 -14.31
N ILE A 173 -17.78 -6.70 -13.98
CA ILE A 173 -17.63 -7.19 -12.61
C ILE A 173 -17.10 -6.08 -11.70
N ARG A 174 -16.10 -5.31 -12.16
CA ARG A 174 -15.51 -4.21 -11.39
C ARG A 174 -16.52 -3.13 -11.01
N SER A 175 -17.53 -2.88 -11.85
CA SER A 175 -18.61 -1.93 -11.54
C SER A 175 -19.59 -2.40 -10.46
N THR A 176 -19.65 -3.71 -10.17
CA THR A 176 -20.58 -4.27 -9.16
C THR A 176 -20.13 -4.04 -7.72
N PHE A 177 -18.91 -3.55 -7.49
CA PHE A 177 -18.41 -3.33 -6.13
C PHE A 177 -17.54 -2.09 -5.99
N LEU A 178 -17.65 -1.46 -4.83
CA LEU A 178 -16.80 -0.36 -4.39
C LEU A 178 -15.85 -0.83 -3.29
N VAL A 179 -14.58 -0.50 -3.39
CA VAL A 179 -13.61 -0.77 -2.31
C VAL A 179 -13.36 0.52 -1.53
N LYS A 180 -13.64 0.50 -0.23
CA LYS A 180 -13.32 1.64 0.65
C LYS A 180 -11.79 1.79 0.76
N PRO A 181 -11.27 3.03 0.79
CA PRO A 181 -9.83 3.24 0.88
C PRO A 181 -9.30 2.62 2.17
N VAL A 182 -8.27 1.78 2.04
CA VAL A 182 -7.52 1.27 3.19
C VAL A 182 -6.78 2.45 3.83
N PRO A 183 -6.97 2.73 5.13
CA PRO A 183 -6.30 3.84 5.79
C PRO A 183 -4.78 3.70 5.77
N ARG A 184 -4.10 4.85 5.88
CA ARG A 184 -2.65 4.91 6.06
C ARG A 184 -2.31 4.72 7.54
N ASN A 185 -1.07 4.34 7.82
CA ASN A 185 -0.53 4.21 9.18
C ASN A 185 -1.33 3.22 10.04
N MET A 186 -1.52 2.02 9.50
CA MET A 186 -2.23 0.91 10.15
C MET A 186 -1.34 -0.33 10.29
N ASP A 187 -0.03 -0.09 10.47
CA ASP A 187 0.93 -1.16 10.73
C ASP A 187 0.63 -1.84 12.08
N PRO A 188 0.61 -3.19 12.16
CA PRO A 188 0.32 -3.92 13.39
C PRO A 188 1.22 -3.58 14.57
N LYS A 189 2.51 -3.30 14.35
CA LYS A 189 3.49 -3.09 15.42
C LYS A 189 3.53 -1.65 15.88
N ASN A 190 3.38 -0.71 14.95
CA ASN A 190 3.61 0.71 15.22
C ASN A 190 2.32 1.51 15.51
N HIS A 191 1.14 0.96 15.19
CA HIS A 191 -0.12 1.73 15.21
C HIS A 191 -1.29 1.03 15.93
N GLU A 192 -1.00 0.27 16.98
CA GLU A 192 -1.99 -0.47 17.77
C GLU A 192 -3.18 0.40 18.21
N GLY A 193 -2.95 1.56 18.83
CA GLY A 193 -4.05 2.43 19.28
C GLY A 193 -4.97 2.92 18.17
N ARG A 194 -4.44 3.14 16.95
CA ARG A 194 -5.27 3.53 15.79
C ARG A 194 -6.05 2.35 15.24
N ARG A 195 -5.44 1.17 15.25
CA ARG A 195 -6.10 -0.07 14.86
C ARG A 195 -7.28 -0.37 15.77
N ALA A 196 -7.07 -0.33 17.09
CA ALA A 196 -8.11 -0.53 18.09
C ALA A 196 -9.27 0.48 17.95
N ALA A 197 -8.95 1.77 17.83
CA ALA A 197 -9.97 2.81 17.64
C ALA A 197 -10.80 2.58 16.37
N ARG A 198 -10.14 2.16 15.28
CA ARG A 198 -10.82 1.87 14.02
C ARG A 198 -11.64 0.58 14.09
N SER A 199 -11.13 -0.46 14.72
CA SER A 199 -11.86 -1.72 14.92
C SER A 199 -13.16 -1.46 15.66
N LEU A 200 -13.10 -0.68 16.75
CA LEU A 200 -14.26 -0.28 17.52
C LEU A 200 -15.27 0.54 16.70
N GLU A 201 -14.79 1.48 15.88
CA GLU A 201 -15.65 2.27 14.99
C GLU A 201 -16.33 1.38 13.92
N LEU A 202 -15.56 0.49 13.29
CA LEU A 202 -16.05 -0.41 12.26
C LEU A 202 -17.00 -1.46 12.81
N ASP A 203 -16.74 -2.02 13.98
CA ASP A 203 -17.64 -2.93 14.67
C ASP A 203 -19.01 -2.27 14.93
N ARG A 204 -19.01 -1.06 15.50
CA ARG A 204 -20.24 -0.27 15.69
C ARG A 204 -20.96 0.05 14.38
N PHE A 205 -20.20 0.30 13.31
CA PHE A 205 -20.76 0.61 11.99
C PHE A 205 -21.37 -0.62 11.33
N LEU A 206 -20.65 -1.75 11.32
CA LEU A 206 -21.06 -3.00 10.68
C LEU A 206 -22.21 -3.67 11.42
N LYS A 207 -22.26 -3.60 12.76
CA LYS A 207 -23.41 -4.06 13.56
C LYS A 207 -24.73 -3.37 13.19
N LYS A 208 -24.68 -2.14 12.69
CA LYS A 208 -25.86 -1.40 12.20
C LYS A 208 -26.28 -1.80 10.79
N LYS A 209 -25.50 -2.63 10.09
CA LYS A 209 -25.79 -3.09 8.73
C LYS A 209 -26.39 -4.49 8.78
N GLN A 210 -27.48 -4.69 8.06
CA GLN A 210 -28.15 -5.99 8.01
C GLN A 210 -27.41 -6.98 7.09
N MET A 211 -26.81 -6.50 6.00
CA MET A 211 -26.19 -7.33 4.96
C MET A 211 -24.66 -7.24 5.05
N VAL A 212 -24.06 -8.03 5.94
CA VAL A 212 -22.59 -8.09 6.13
C VAL A 212 -22.09 -9.53 5.99
N LEU A 213 -21.01 -9.69 5.22
CA LEU A 213 -20.23 -10.91 5.11
C LEU A 213 -18.81 -10.63 5.59
N TYR A 214 -18.30 -11.46 6.49
CA TYR A 214 -16.89 -11.46 6.90
C TYR A 214 -16.16 -12.57 6.16
N VAL A 215 -14.97 -12.26 5.67
CA VAL A 215 -14.14 -13.20 4.92
C VAL A 215 -12.80 -13.37 5.59
N ASP A 216 -12.33 -14.61 5.63
CA ASP A 216 -11.02 -14.97 6.17
C ASP A 216 -10.43 -16.14 5.38
N ALA A 217 -9.09 -16.22 5.38
CA ALA A 217 -8.34 -17.32 4.80
C ALA A 217 -7.14 -17.70 5.67
N SER A 218 -7.06 -18.99 6.01
CA SER A 218 -6.01 -19.52 6.88
C SER A 218 -5.29 -20.72 6.26
N LYS A 219 -4.02 -20.90 6.63
CA LYS A 219 -3.18 -22.01 6.16
C LYS A 219 -3.54 -23.30 6.91
N TYR A 220 -3.61 -24.42 6.19
CA TYR A 220 -3.70 -25.72 6.87
C TYR A 220 -2.39 -26.05 7.59
N ARG A 221 -2.49 -26.46 8.85
CA ARG A 221 -1.32 -26.87 9.65
C ARG A 221 -0.54 -28.02 9.02
N THR A 222 -1.22 -28.94 8.36
CA THR A 222 -0.66 -30.19 7.82
C THR A 222 -0.33 -30.15 6.33
N LYS A 223 -0.77 -29.13 5.60
CA LYS A 223 -0.61 -29.03 4.13
C LYS A 223 -0.09 -27.66 3.74
N GLU A 224 1.18 -27.61 3.33
CA GLU A 224 1.86 -26.34 3.02
C GLU A 224 1.20 -25.54 1.89
N ASN A 225 0.66 -26.26 0.89
CA ASN A 225 0.07 -25.68 -0.32
C ASN A 225 -1.46 -25.63 -0.29
N ALA A 226 -2.08 -25.77 0.88
CA ALA A 226 -3.52 -25.70 1.02
C ALA A 226 -3.90 -24.60 2.02
N ARG A 227 -4.98 -23.89 1.72
CA ARG A 227 -5.59 -22.89 2.60
C ARG A 227 -7.09 -23.11 2.69
N ALA A 228 -7.64 -22.93 3.88
CA ALA A 228 -9.06 -22.90 4.11
C ALA A 228 -9.54 -21.46 3.93
N VAL A 229 -10.66 -21.29 3.24
CA VAL A 229 -11.30 -20.01 3.00
C VAL A 229 -12.72 -20.10 3.54
N ALA A 230 -13.15 -19.08 4.28
CA ALA A 230 -14.48 -19.03 4.86
C ALA A 230 -15.15 -17.68 4.64
N VAL A 231 -16.47 -17.72 4.44
CA VAL A 231 -17.34 -16.56 4.38
C VAL A 231 -18.45 -16.77 5.41
N VAL A 232 -18.54 -15.88 6.39
CA VAL A 232 -19.53 -15.94 7.47
C VAL A 232 -20.44 -14.71 7.42
N ASN A 233 -21.70 -14.87 7.81
CA ASN A 233 -22.62 -13.74 7.91
C ASN A 233 -22.48 -13.02 9.26
N ALA A 234 -23.25 -11.93 9.44
CA ALA A 234 -23.28 -11.16 10.68
C ALA A 234 -23.66 -11.95 11.95
N ASN A 235 -24.30 -13.11 11.80
CA ASN A 235 -24.70 -13.98 12.91
C ASN A 235 -23.64 -15.06 13.21
N GLY A 236 -22.48 -15.03 12.56
CA GLY A 236 -21.42 -16.03 12.71
C GLY A 236 -21.71 -17.36 12.01
N LYS A 237 -22.79 -17.47 11.22
CA LYS A 237 -23.08 -18.67 10.44
C LYS A 237 -22.22 -18.69 9.18
N ILE A 238 -21.56 -19.81 8.93
CA ILE A 238 -20.84 -20.07 7.68
C ILE A 238 -21.84 -20.07 6.53
N VAL A 239 -21.63 -19.16 5.58
CA VAL A 239 -22.44 -19.04 4.36
C VAL A 239 -21.84 -19.91 3.27
N THR A 240 -20.52 -19.84 3.10
CA THR A 240 -19.77 -20.68 2.18
C THR A 240 -18.31 -20.80 2.64
N GLY A 241 -17.62 -21.81 2.12
CA GLY A 241 -16.20 -22.03 2.38
C GLY A 241 -15.60 -22.98 1.36
N ALA A 242 -14.29 -22.94 1.22
CA ALA A 242 -13.57 -23.77 0.27
C ALA A 242 -12.18 -24.13 0.78
N SER A 243 -11.68 -25.30 0.37
CA SER A 243 -10.27 -25.65 0.49
C SER A 243 -9.60 -25.32 -0.84
N VAL A 244 -8.63 -24.42 -0.82
CA VAL A 244 -7.95 -23.93 -2.03
C VAL A 244 -6.50 -24.33 -2.01
N ARG A 245 -6.02 -24.86 -3.14
CA ARG A 245 -4.60 -25.14 -3.34
C ARG A 245 -3.90 -23.86 -3.77
N THR A 246 -3.10 -23.27 -2.90
CA THR A 246 -2.32 -22.05 -3.15
C THR A 246 -1.14 -22.00 -2.21
N ARG A 247 -0.04 -21.37 -2.62
CA ARG A 247 1.17 -21.18 -1.81
C ARG A 247 1.17 -19.88 -1.02
N THR A 248 0.34 -18.91 -1.40
CA THR A 248 0.33 -17.56 -0.83
C THR A 248 -0.96 -17.28 -0.06
N THR A 249 -0.85 -16.59 1.07
CA THR A 249 -2.01 -16.24 1.91
C THR A 249 -2.85 -15.17 1.22
N GLN A 250 -2.21 -14.20 0.58
CA GLN A 250 -2.89 -13.18 -0.21
C GLN A 250 -3.80 -13.78 -1.30
N ALA A 251 -3.37 -14.82 -2.03
CA ALA A 251 -4.22 -15.42 -3.05
C ALA A 251 -5.45 -16.12 -2.44
N ALA A 252 -5.34 -16.71 -1.25
CA ALA A 252 -6.48 -17.29 -0.56
C ALA A 252 -7.45 -16.21 -0.04
N GLU A 253 -6.94 -15.11 0.50
CA GLU A 253 -7.74 -13.96 0.93
C GLU A 253 -8.48 -13.32 -0.27
N GLU A 254 -7.83 -13.23 -1.44
CA GLU A 254 -8.47 -12.76 -2.66
C GLU A 254 -9.59 -13.70 -3.14
N ILE A 255 -9.42 -15.01 -2.98
CA ILE A 255 -10.47 -16.01 -3.25
C ILE A 255 -11.62 -15.87 -2.24
N ALA A 256 -11.33 -15.58 -0.97
CA ALA A 256 -12.35 -15.35 0.06
C ALA A 256 -13.30 -14.21 -0.31
N ILE A 257 -12.74 -13.09 -0.77
CA ILE A 257 -13.52 -11.95 -1.27
C ILE A 257 -14.32 -12.35 -2.52
N ALA A 258 -13.74 -13.13 -3.45
CA ALA A 258 -14.45 -13.57 -4.66
C ALA A 258 -15.66 -14.44 -4.34
N LEU A 259 -15.51 -15.37 -3.39
CA LEU A 259 -16.60 -16.23 -2.90
C LEU A 259 -17.71 -15.39 -2.25
N ALA A 260 -17.36 -14.40 -1.43
CA ALA A 260 -18.34 -13.52 -0.81
C ALA A 260 -19.09 -12.66 -1.83
N LEU A 261 -18.41 -12.13 -2.85
CA LEU A 261 -19.05 -11.40 -3.96
C LEU A 261 -20.01 -12.30 -4.75
N THR A 262 -19.61 -13.54 -5.00
CA THR A 262 -20.43 -14.53 -5.71
C THR A 262 -21.72 -14.80 -4.95
N GLU A 263 -21.60 -15.03 -3.64
CA GLU A 263 -22.74 -15.31 -2.78
C GLU A 263 -23.65 -14.09 -2.59
N ALA A 264 -23.07 -12.91 -2.40
CA ALA A 264 -23.81 -11.65 -2.31
C ALA A 264 -24.62 -11.38 -3.59
N ASN A 265 -24.04 -11.65 -4.75
CA ASN A 265 -24.74 -11.52 -6.02
C ASN A 265 -25.85 -12.57 -6.19
N ARG A 266 -25.65 -13.81 -5.70
CA ARG A 266 -26.67 -14.86 -5.71
C ARG A 266 -27.92 -14.47 -4.92
N GLN A 267 -27.72 -13.77 -3.80
CA GLN A 267 -28.82 -13.27 -2.95
C GLN A 267 -29.49 -12.00 -3.50
N GLY A 268 -28.92 -11.36 -4.53
CA GLY A 268 -29.55 -10.23 -5.22
C GLY A 268 -29.62 -8.93 -4.40
N LEU A 269 -28.85 -8.82 -3.30
CA LEU A 269 -28.82 -7.65 -2.42
C LEU A 269 -27.42 -7.02 -2.36
N SER A 270 -27.35 -5.76 -1.93
CA SER A 270 -26.07 -5.06 -1.72
C SER A 270 -25.48 -5.43 -0.36
N TYR A 271 -24.25 -5.97 -0.35
CA TYR A 271 -23.56 -6.44 0.85
C TYR A 271 -22.34 -5.60 1.20
N TRP A 272 -22.06 -5.54 2.50
CA TRP A 272 -20.78 -5.14 3.04
C TRP A 272 -19.90 -6.39 3.20
N ILE A 273 -18.74 -6.40 2.55
CA ILE A 273 -17.76 -7.47 2.63
C ILE A 273 -16.59 -6.96 3.47
N ALA A 274 -16.43 -7.49 4.67
CA ALA A 274 -15.39 -7.14 5.61
C ALA A 274 -14.23 -8.14 5.49
N THR A 275 -13.02 -7.63 5.26
CA THR A 275 -11.78 -8.42 5.19
C THR A 275 -10.71 -7.79 6.07
N ASP A 276 -9.88 -8.60 6.67
CA ASP A 276 -8.69 -8.19 7.42
C ASP A 276 -7.41 -8.10 6.60
N SER A 277 -7.45 -8.60 5.37
CA SER A 277 -6.35 -8.48 4.44
C SER A 277 -6.32 -7.11 3.78
N GLN A 278 -5.37 -6.26 4.20
CA GLN A 278 -5.08 -5.01 3.49
C GLN A 278 -4.62 -5.28 2.05
N ALA A 279 -3.88 -6.37 1.83
CA ALA A 279 -3.32 -6.72 0.54
C ALA A 279 -4.44 -7.10 -0.45
N ALA A 280 -5.36 -7.97 -0.04
CA ALA A 280 -6.50 -8.35 -0.86
C ALA A 280 -7.44 -7.16 -1.12
N ALA A 281 -7.75 -6.34 -0.11
CA ALA A 281 -8.56 -5.13 -0.31
C ALA A 281 -7.92 -4.18 -1.33
N ARG A 282 -6.59 -3.96 -1.27
CA ARG A 282 -5.87 -3.15 -2.26
C ARG A 282 -5.91 -3.78 -3.65
N ALA A 283 -5.71 -5.10 -3.76
CA ALA A 283 -5.77 -5.83 -5.03
C ALA A 283 -7.12 -5.64 -5.75
N TYR A 284 -8.24 -5.77 -5.03
CA TYR A 284 -9.58 -5.51 -5.57
C TYR A 284 -9.81 -4.04 -5.92
N ARG A 285 -9.28 -3.11 -5.12
CA ARG A 285 -9.37 -1.67 -5.42
C ARG A 285 -8.64 -1.34 -6.71
N ASP A 286 -7.44 -1.88 -6.87
CA ASP A 286 -6.56 -1.64 -8.01
C ASP A 286 -7.00 -2.44 -9.25
N GLY A 287 -7.97 -3.35 -9.09
CA GLY A 287 -8.59 -4.11 -10.18
C GLY A 287 -7.78 -5.31 -10.66
N ARG A 288 -6.80 -5.78 -9.86
CA ARG A 288 -5.91 -6.89 -10.22
C ARG A 288 -5.86 -7.93 -9.11
N ILE A 289 -6.33 -9.13 -9.40
CA ILE A 289 -6.44 -10.23 -8.43
C ILE A 289 -5.87 -11.52 -9.01
N GLY A 290 -5.64 -12.53 -8.17
CA GLY A 290 -5.18 -13.84 -8.61
C GLY A 290 -6.13 -14.50 -9.62
N ARG A 291 -5.58 -15.22 -10.61
CA ARG A 291 -6.35 -15.89 -11.68
C ARG A 291 -7.49 -16.76 -11.14
N LYS A 292 -7.27 -17.47 -10.03
CA LYS A 292 -8.33 -18.30 -9.41
C LYS A 292 -9.49 -17.47 -8.89
N ALA A 293 -9.21 -16.36 -8.20
CA ALA A 293 -10.25 -15.44 -7.74
C ALA A 293 -11.01 -14.82 -8.92
N ALA A 294 -10.30 -14.47 -10.00
CA ALA A 294 -10.94 -13.96 -11.22
C ALA A 294 -11.79 -15.01 -11.95
N SER A 295 -11.36 -16.28 -11.99
CA SER A 295 -12.15 -17.39 -12.57
C SER A 295 -13.49 -17.53 -11.87
N ILE A 296 -13.49 -17.51 -10.53
CA ILE A 296 -14.73 -17.58 -9.72
C ILE A 296 -15.69 -16.44 -10.09
N LEU A 297 -15.18 -15.22 -10.20
CA LEU A 297 -15.99 -14.06 -10.58
C LEU A 297 -16.50 -14.15 -12.03
N PHE A 298 -15.69 -14.70 -12.95
CA PHE A 298 -16.05 -14.86 -14.35
C PHE A 298 -17.13 -15.94 -14.56
N GLU A 299 -17.01 -17.08 -13.90
CA GLU A 299 -18.03 -18.14 -13.90
C GLU A 299 -19.38 -17.59 -13.44
N GLN A 300 -19.39 -16.78 -12.37
CA GLN A 300 -20.60 -16.10 -11.90
C GLN A 300 -21.23 -15.18 -12.97
N LYS A 301 -20.41 -14.44 -13.74
CA LYS A 301 -20.90 -13.56 -14.81
C LYS A 301 -21.63 -14.35 -15.90
N GLN A 302 -21.12 -15.52 -16.29
CA GLN A 302 -21.77 -16.35 -17.31
C GLN A 302 -23.16 -16.81 -16.87
N HIS A 303 -23.33 -17.15 -15.58
CA HIS A 303 -24.63 -17.52 -15.01
C HIS A 303 -25.63 -16.36 -14.89
N ARG A 304 -25.21 -15.10 -15.10
CA ARG A 304 -26.07 -13.89 -15.00
C ARG A 304 -26.69 -13.43 -16.33
N HIS A 305 -26.51 -14.15 -17.44
CA HIS A 305 -26.97 -13.74 -18.78
C HIS A 305 -28.50 -13.53 -18.96
N GLY A 306 -29.30 -13.49 -17.88
CA GLY A 306 -30.73 -13.14 -17.90
C GLY A 306 -31.23 -12.13 -16.85
N SER A 307 -30.38 -11.51 -16.03
CA SER A 307 -30.84 -10.57 -14.97
C SER A 307 -30.11 -9.22 -14.99
N ASN A 308 -30.72 -8.25 -15.67
CA ASN A 308 -30.30 -6.84 -15.73
C ASN A 308 -30.63 -6.08 -14.44
N ASN A 309 -30.27 -6.58 -13.25
CA ASN A 309 -30.46 -5.80 -12.03
C ASN A 309 -29.28 -4.82 -11.84
N THR A 310 -29.37 -3.68 -12.51
CA THR A 310 -28.34 -2.63 -12.60
C THR A 310 -28.08 -1.86 -11.29
N ASN A 311 -28.73 -2.24 -10.18
CA ASN A 311 -28.70 -1.47 -8.93
C ASN A 311 -28.01 -2.16 -7.75
N ILE A 312 -27.39 -3.34 -7.97
CA ILE A 312 -26.66 -4.05 -6.91
C ILE A 312 -25.22 -3.54 -6.88
N GLN A 313 -24.81 -2.93 -5.76
CA GLN A 313 -23.45 -2.46 -5.53
C GLN A 313 -22.94 -2.94 -4.17
N HIS A 314 -22.02 -3.90 -4.19
CA HIS A 314 -21.35 -4.38 -2.98
C HIS A 314 -20.29 -3.39 -2.51
N THR A 315 -19.98 -3.40 -1.21
CA THR A 315 -18.91 -2.57 -0.65
C THR A 315 -17.90 -3.44 0.09
N ILE A 316 -16.64 -3.41 -0.34
CA ILE A 316 -15.52 -4.07 0.33
C ILE A 316 -14.88 -3.09 1.30
N ILE A 317 -14.68 -3.51 2.54
CA ILE A 317 -14.06 -2.71 3.60
C ILE A 317 -13.00 -3.50 4.33
N TRP A 318 -11.85 -2.86 4.56
CA TRP A 318 -10.79 -3.42 5.38
C TRP A 318 -11.03 -3.13 6.86
N VAL A 319 -10.96 -4.18 7.69
CA VAL A 319 -11.10 -4.16 9.15
C VAL A 319 -9.80 -4.67 9.76
N PRO A 320 -9.15 -3.98 10.70
CA PRO A 320 -7.98 -4.51 11.38
C PRO A 320 -8.32 -5.78 12.17
N ASP A 321 -7.48 -6.81 12.04
CA ASP A 321 -7.59 -8.05 12.81
C ASP A 321 -7.08 -7.86 14.24
N ASP A 322 -7.97 -7.51 15.17
CA ASP A 322 -7.61 -7.24 16.57
C ASP A 322 -7.79 -8.47 17.48
N TRP A 323 -7.87 -9.69 16.94
CA TRP A 323 -7.90 -10.91 17.74
C TRP A 323 -6.49 -11.30 18.21
N GLY A 324 -6.06 -10.63 19.28
CA GLY A 324 -5.07 -11.13 20.24
C GLY A 324 -5.79 -11.70 21.46
#